data_AF-A0A8J3QZP2-F1
#
_entry.id   AF-A0A8J3QZP2-F1
#
_cell.length_a   1.000
_cell.length_b   1.000
_cell.length_c   1.000
_cell.angle_alpha   90.00
_cell.angle_beta   90.00
_cell.angle_gamma   90.00
#
_symmetry.space_group_name_H-M   'P 1'
#
loop_
_entity.id
_entity.type
_entity.pdbx_description
1 polymer ?
#
loop_
_entity_poly.entity_id
_entity_poly.type
_entity_poly.pdbx_seq_one_letter_code
_entity_poly.pdbx_strand_id
1 'polypeptide(L)'
;MLSATNATDPVQFLLATLVLDIAEFAALAFADPPRFAGRTLELAGDQPTPVEAAAISEATGVRIRYDQLADDEAATIGPEVCRDQETLAGRSPLARRNRGTPRHPSRTGTFTDRLTESGAAAIRRHLDVSPAARAGSR
;
A
#
# COMPACT_ATOMS: atom_id res chain seq x y z
N MET A 1 -7.01 22.28 -13.69
CA MET A 1 -5.70 22.37 -13.02
C MET A 1 -5.46 21.04 -12.32
N LEU A 2 -4.94 20.04 -13.05
CA LEU A 2 -4.66 18.71 -12.50
C LEU A 2 -3.34 18.81 -11.72
N SER A 3 -3.40 18.66 -10.40
CA SER A 3 -2.21 18.54 -9.58
C SER A 3 -1.64 17.14 -9.82
N ALA A 4 -0.55 17.05 -10.58
CA ALA A 4 0.29 15.86 -10.61
C ALA A 4 0.88 15.70 -9.20
N THR A 5 0.29 14.81 -8.41
CA THR A 5 0.88 14.30 -7.15
C THR A 5 2.15 13.56 -7.56
N ASN A 6 3.28 14.27 -7.49
CA ASN A 6 4.59 13.80 -7.92
C ASN A 6 5.06 12.66 -6.99
N ALA A 7 5.92 11.78 -7.51
CA ALA A 7 6.49 10.58 -6.86
C ALA A 7 7.09 10.75 -5.44
N THR A 8 7.14 11.98 -4.92
CA THR A 8 7.60 12.37 -3.60
C THR A 8 6.47 12.49 -2.57
N ASP A 9 5.22 12.63 -2.99
CA ASP A 9 4.09 12.66 -2.07
C ASP A 9 3.87 11.23 -1.53
N PRO A 10 3.74 11.06 -0.20
CA PRO A 10 3.36 9.77 0.36
C PRO A 10 2.02 9.40 -0.26
N VAL A 11 1.90 8.18 -0.79
CA VAL A 11 0.63 7.68 -1.30
C VAL A 11 -0.30 7.60 -0.10
N GLN A 12 -1.13 8.64 0.10
CA GLN A 12 -1.82 8.91 1.36
C GLN A 12 -2.72 7.75 1.81
N PHE A 13 -3.02 6.81 0.92
CA PHE A 13 -3.89 5.66 1.15
C PHE A 13 -3.30 4.31 0.72
N LEU A 14 -2.01 4.22 0.39
CA LEU A 14 -1.34 2.90 0.47
C LEU A 14 -1.10 2.63 1.96
N LEU A 15 -2.18 2.28 2.66
CA LEU A 15 -2.08 1.70 3.99
C LEU A 15 -1.58 0.29 3.75
N ALA A 16 -0.26 0.09 3.82
CA ALA A 16 0.33 -1.24 3.90
C ALA A 16 0.05 -1.82 5.30
N THR A 17 -1.23 -1.95 5.64
CA THR A 17 -1.66 -2.58 6.87
C THR A 17 -1.50 -4.07 6.69
N LEU A 18 -0.61 -4.66 7.46
CA LEU A 18 -0.38 -6.09 7.40
C LEU A 18 -1.56 -6.82 8.02
N VAL A 19 -1.85 -8.02 7.53
CA VAL A 19 -2.87 -8.90 8.14
C VAL A 19 -2.57 -9.15 9.63
N LEU A 20 -1.29 -9.17 10.02
CA LEU A 20 -0.86 -9.30 11.41
C LEU A 20 -1.28 -8.10 12.28
N ASP A 21 -1.19 -6.87 11.75
CA ASP A 21 -1.62 -5.67 12.47
C ASP A 21 -3.14 -5.66 12.72
N ILE A 22 -3.91 -6.22 11.78
CA ILE A 22 -5.37 -6.37 11.93
C ILE A 22 -5.69 -7.30 13.10
N ALA A 23 -4.99 -8.42 13.22
CA ALA A 23 -5.23 -9.39 14.29
C ALA A 23 -4.83 -8.82 15.67
N GLU A 24 -3.69 -8.15 15.77
CA GLU A 24 -3.26 -7.50 17.01
C GLU A 24 -4.23 -6.37 17.40
N PHE A 25 -4.66 -5.55 16.44
CA PHE A 25 -5.63 -4.50 16.70
C PHE A 25 -6.99 -5.06 17.09
N ALA A 26 -7.45 -6.14 16.45
CA ALA A 26 -8.68 -6.81 16.84
C ALA A 26 -8.60 -7.30 18.30
N ALA A 27 -7.47 -7.87 18.72
CA ALA A 27 -7.26 -8.28 20.10
C ALA A 27 -7.31 -7.08 21.07
N LEU A 28 -6.70 -5.95 20.73
CA LEU A 28 -6.79 -4.70 21.51
C LEU A 28 -8.23 -4.19 21.62
N ALA A 29 -8.97 -4.20 20.51
CA ALA A 29 -10.37 -3.76 20.47
C ALA A 29 -11.28 -4.64 21.35
N PHE A 30 -11.03 -5.96 21.39
CA PHE A 30 -11.75 -6.87 22.26
C PHE A 30 -11.35 -6.75 23.74
N ALA A 31 -10.10 -6.40 24.03
CA ALA A 31 -9.61 -6.24 25.40
C ALA A 31 -10.07 -4.93 26.07
N ASP A 32 -10.38 -3.89 25.30
CA ASP A 32 -10.87 -2.59 25.81
C ASP A 32 -12.12 -2.09 25.03
N PRO A 33 -13.28 -2.76 25.15
CA PRO A 33 -14.49 -2.38 24.44
C PRO A 33 -14.93 -0.92 24.68
N PRO A 34 -14.87 -0.35 25.90
CA PRO A 34 -15.22 1.05 26.12
C PRO A 34 -14.43 2.05 25.25
N ARG A 35 -13.19 1.72 24.92
CA ARG A 35 -12.32 2.57 24.08
C ARG A 35 -12.62 2.45 22.59
N PHE A 36 -13.05 1.29 22.11
CA PHE A 36 -13.08 0.96 20.68
C PHE A 36 -14.47 0.68 20.10
N ALA A 37 -15.46 0.30 20.92
CA ALA A 37 -16.80 -0.05 20.44
C ALA A 37 -17.49 1.13 19.72
N GLY A 38 -18.08 0.84 18.55
CA GLY A 38 -18.81 1.82 17.75
C GLY A 38 -17.94 2.85 17.03
N ARG A 39 -16.60 2.72 17.09
CA ARG A 39 -15.67 3.63 16.40
C ARG A 39 -15.19 3.03 15.08
N THR A 40 -15.05 3.89 14.09
CA THR A 40 -14.30 3.58 12.86
C THR A 40 -12.88 4.08 13.04
N LEU A 41 -11.89 3.22 12.81
CA LEU A 41 -10.49 3.56 12.93
C LEU A 41 -9.78 3.18 11.63
N GLU A 42 -8.92 4.09 11.15
CA GLU A 42 -8.00 3.76 10.07
C GLU A 42 -6.76 3.09 10.64
N LEU A 43 -6.52 1.87 10.19
CA LEU A 43 -5.26 1.18 10.44
C LEU A 43 -4.27 1.61 9.37
N ALA A 44 -3.16 2.20 9.81
CA ALA A 44 -2.07 2.58 8.95
C ALA A 44 -0.82 1.84 9.38
N GLY A 45 -0.37 0.91 8.53
CA GLY A 45 1.01 0.47 8.55
C GLY A 45 1.94 1.55 7.99
N ASP A 46 3.04 1.13 7.40
CA ASP A 46 3.95 2.05 6.72
C ASP A 46 3.30 2.67 5.46
N GLN A 47 3.76 3.85 5.06
CA GLN A 47 3.28 4.60 3.89
C GLN A 47 4.44 4.99 2.98
N PRO A 48 5.15 4.01 2.36
CA PRO A 48 6.25 4.34 1.48
C PRO A 48 5.75 5.18 0.31
N THR A 49 6.47 6.26 0.04
CA THR A 49 6.38 7.00 -1.22
C THR A 49 6.73 6.07 -2.40
N PRO A 50 6.30 6.38 -3.62
CA PRO A 50 6.73 5.64 -4.81
C PRO A 50 8.26 5.57 -4.97
N VAL A 51 8.99 6.57 -4.49
CA VAL A 51 10.46 6.57 -4.44
C VAL A 51 11.00 5.59 -3.40
N GLU A 52 10.44 5.56 -2.19
CA GLU A 52 10.83 4.60 -1.15
C GLU A 52 10.51 3.15 -1.55
N ALA A 53 9.48 2.94 -2.37
CA ALA A 53 9.19 1.65 -2.97
C ALA A 53 10.32 1.13 -3.90
N ALA A 54 11.31 1.96 -4.28
CA ALA A 54 12.53 1.49 -4.93
C ALA A 54 13.33 0.49 -4.06
N ALA A 55 13.10 0.45 -2.74
CA ALA A 55 13.63 -0.58 -1.85
C ALA A 55 13.26 -2.01 -2.29
N ILE A 56 12.19 -2.19 -3.08
CA ILE A 56 11.85 -3.49 -3.66
C ILE A 56 12.95 -3.95 -4.63
N SER A 57 13.51 -3.04 -5.44
CA SER A 57 14.60 -3.39 -6.36
C SER A 57 15.85 -3.83 -5.62
N GLU A 58 16.20 -3.12 -4.56
CA GLU A 58 17.32 -3.48 -3.71
C GLU A 58 17.10 -4.85 -3.04
N ALA A 59 15.93 -5.04 -2.42
CA ALA A 59 15.62 -6.26 -1.68
C ALA A 59 15.49 -7.50 -2.57
N THR A 60 15.08 -7.33 -3.84
CA THR A 60 14.89 -8.43 -4.79
C THR A 60 16.09 -8.65 -5.73
N GLY A 61 16.96 -7.66 -5.88
CA GLY A 61 18.01 -7.64 -6.91
C GLY A 61 17.49 -7.46 -8.34
N VAL A 62 16.19 -7.18 -8.51
CA VAL A 62 15.55 -7.00 -9.83
C VAL A 62 15.28 -5.51 -10.06
N ARG A 63 15.66 -5.00 -11.23
CA ARG A 63 15.33 -3.62 -11.61
C ARG A 63 13.82 -3.50 -11.81
N ILE A 64 13.17 -2.72 -10.96
CA ILE A 64 11.74 -2.42 -10.96
C ILE A 64 11.61 -0.92 -11.13
N ARG A 65 10.68 -0.50 -11.98
CA ARG A 65 10.35 0.91 -12.18
C ARG A 65 8.93 1.13 -11.76
N TYR A 66 8.70 2.21 -11.03
CA TYR A 66 7.36 2.70 -10.78
C TYR A 66 6.81 3.31 -12.06
N ASP A 67 5.63 2.86 -12.46
CA ASP A 67 4.86 3.46 -13.55
C ASP A 67 3.43 3.68 -13.04
N GLN A 68 2.98 4.93 -13.11
CA GLN A 68 1.65 5.28 -12.63
C GLN A 68 0.65 5.07 -13.75
N LEU A 69 -0.25 4.12 -13.56
CA LEU A 69 -1.30 3.78 -14.52
C LEU A 69 -2.18 5.01 -14.80
N ALA A 70 -2.42 5.30 -16.08
CA ALA A 70 -3.34 6.37 -16.48
C ALA A 70 -4.81 5.96 -16.24
N ASP A 71 -5.72 6.94 -16.16
CA ASP A 71 -7.14 6.69 -15.85
C ASP A 71 -7.81 5.80 -16.93
N ASP A 72 -7.42 5.95 -18.21
CA ASP A 72 -7.91 5.17 -19.35
C ASP A 72 -7.38 3.73 -19.37
N GLU A 73 -6.11 3.55 -19.00
CA GLU A 73 -5.53 2.22 -18.81
C GLU A 73 -6.19 1.47 -17.64
N ALA A 74 -6.45 2.15 -16.53
CA ALA A 74 -7.18 1.60 -15.39
C ALA A 74 -8.60 1.15 -15.78
N ALA A 75 -9.29 1.97 -16.57
CA ALA A 75 -10.63 1.64 -17.08
C ALA A 75 -10.61 0.39 -17.99
N THR A 76 -9.50 0.16 -18.69
CA THR A 76 -9.30 -1.02 -19.52
C THR A 76 -9.10 -2.29 -18.68
N ILE A 77 -8.43 -2.18 -17.52
CA ILE A 77 -8.23 -3.32 -16.61
C ILE A 77 -9.55 -3.70 -15.92
N GLY A 78 -10.25 -2.70 -15.36
CA GLY A 78 -11.54 -2.94 -14.72
C GLY A 78 -12.00 -1.83 -13.78
N PRO A 79 -13.32 -1.78 -13.49
CA PRO A 79 -13.92 -0.74 -12.65
C PRO A 79 -13.47 -0.76 -11.19
N GLU A 80 -12.92 -1.87 -10.71
CA GLU A 80 -12.25 -1.98 -9.40
C GLU A 80 -10.95 -1.19 -9.36
N VAL A 81 -10.14 -1.23 -10.43
CA VAL A 81 -8.85 -0.53 -10.49
C VAL A 81 -9.06 0.98 -10.52
N CYS A 82 -10.06 1.47 -11.26
CA CYS A 82 -10.44 2.88 -11.23
C CYS A 82 -10.86 3.33 -9.81
N ARG A 83 -11.64 2.50 -9.09
CA ARG A 83 -12.07 2.80 -7.71
C ARG A 83 -10.89 2.83 -6.74
N ASP A 84 -9.91 1.97 -6.94
CA ASP A 84 -8.68 1.96 -6.16
C ASP A 84 -7.86 3.23 -6.42
N GLN A 85 -7.69 3.63 -7.68
CA GLN A 85 -7.04 4.90 -8.05
C GLN A 85 -7.74 6.13 -7.45
N GLU A 86 -9.08 6.17 -7.47
CA GLU A 86 -9.84 7.21 -6.81
C GLU A 86 -9.57 7.23 -5.30
N THR A 87 -9.49 6.07 -4.67
CA THR A 87 -9.18 5.96 -3.23
C THR A 87 -7.76 6.43 -2.93
N LEU A 88 -6.78 6.01 -3.71
CA LEU A 88 -5.37 6.41 -3.58
C LEU A 88 -5.16 7.91 -3.79
N ALA A 89 -5.90 8.51 -4.73
CA ALA A 89 -5.90 9.95 -4.94
C ALA A 89 -6.69 10.74 -3.87
N GLY A 90 -7.26 10.07 -2.86
CA GLY A 90 -8.12 10.70 -1.85
C GLY A 90 -9.45 11.22 -2.40
N ARG A 91 -9.85 10.75 -3.59
CA ARG A 91 -11.04 11.13 -4.34
C ARG A 91 -12.23 10.19 -4.12
N SER A 92 -12.07 9.06 -3.43
CA SER A 92 -13.21 8.17 -3.12
C SER A 92 -14.05 8.71 -1.95
N PRO A 93 -15.36 8.36 -1.87
CA PRO A 93 -16.20 8.73 -0.74
C PRO A 93 -15.65 8.24 0.61
N LEU A 94 -15.05 7.04 0.64
CA LEU A 94 -14.43 6.47 1.83
C LEU A 94 -13.20 7.29 2.27
N ALA A 95 -12.31 7.60 1.33
CA ALA A 95 -11.12 8.41 1.61
C ALA A 95 -11.49 9.82 2.10
N ARG A 96 -12.56 10.42 1.55
CA ARG A 96 -13.08 11.71 2.05
C ARG A 96 -13.71 11.60 3.43
N ARG A 97 -14.48 10.55 3.69
CA ARG A 97 -15.13 10.31 5.00
C ARG A 97 -14.10 10.14 6.12
N ASN A 98 -13.00 9.45 5.84
CA ASN A 98 -12.01 9.13 6.85
C ASN A 98 -10.87 10.17 6.95
N ARG A 99 -10.96 11.27 6.19
CA ARG A 99 -9.96 12.33 6.23
C ARG A 99 -9.87 12.91 7.64
N GLY A 100 -8.70 12.77 8.27
CA GLY A 100 -8.45 13.25 9.63
C GLY A 100 -8.84 12.27 10.74
N THR A 101 -9.30 11.05 10.39
CA THR A 101 -9.48 9.98 11.38
C THR A 101 -8.14 9.67 12.04
N PRO A 102 -8.09 9.54 13.38
CA PRO A 102 -6.87 9.13 14.07
C PRO A 102 -6.35 7.81 13.52
N ARG A 103 -5.11 7.83 13.05
CA ARG A 103 -4.40 6.63 12.59
C ARG A 103 -3.85 5.90 13.79
N HIS A 104 -4.14 4.61 13.88
CA HIS A 104 -3.46 3.77 14.85
C HIS A 104 -2.12 3.32 14.25
N PRO A 105 -0.97 3.64 14.88
CA PRO A 105 0.30 3.12 14.41
C PRO A 105 0.33 1.59 14.55
N SER A 106 0.80 0.90 13.52
CA SER A 106 1.14 -0.52 13.63
C SER A 106 2.32 -0.70 14.59
N ARG A 107 2.34 -1.83 15.31
CA ARG A 107 3.48 -2.23 16.17
C ARG A 107 4.48 -3.10 15.41
N THR A 108 4.07 -3.69 14.29
CA THR A 108 4.97 -4.42 13.41
C THR A 108 5.75 -3.45 12.52
N GLY A 109 7.01 -3.78 12.23
CA GLY A 109 8.04 -2.89 11.67
C GLY A 109 7.72 -2.24 10.31
N THR A 110 8.70 -1.52 9.77
CA THR A 110 8.55 -0.76 8.52
C THR A 110 8.34 -1.64 7.30
N PHE A 111 7.94 -1.03 6.18
CA PHE A 111 7.87 -1.68 4.87
C PHE A 111 9.17 -2.41 4.52
N THR A 112 10.32 -1.76 4.78
CA THR A 112 11.66 -2.30 4.53
C THR A 112 11.99 -3.50 5.42
N ASP A 113 11.60 -3.48 6.69
CA ASP A 113 11.79 -4.61 7.61
C ASP A 113 11.08 -5.85 7.06
N ARG A 114 9.87 -5.67 6.54
CA ARG A 114 9.04 -6.76 6.03
C ARG A 114 9.47 -7.24 4.66
N LEU A 115 9.91 -6.34 3.78
CA LEU A 115 10.58 -6.71 2.54
C LEU A 115 11.75 -7.64 2.82
N THR A 116 12.56 -7.31 3.83
CA THR A 116 13.73 -8.11 4.23
C THR A 116 13.31 -9.45 4.84
N GLU A 117 12.33 -9.46 5.75
CA GLU A 117 11.92 -10.65 6.47
C GLU A 117 11.24 -11.70 5.59
N SER A 118 10.40 -11.29 4.63
CA SER A 118 9.63 -12.24 3.80
C SER A 118 9.18 -11.72 2.44
N GLY A 119 8.96 -10.40 2.29
CA GLY A 119 8.39 -9.82 1.08
C GLY A 119 9.25 -10.05 -0.18
N ALA A 120 10.57 -9.85 -0.08
CA ALA A 120 11.47 -10.01 -1.21
C ALA A 120 11.51 -11.47 -1.73
N ALA A 121 11.44 -12.46 -0.84
CA ALA A 121 11.39 -13.86 -1.22
C ALA A 121 10.09 -14.20 -1.96
N ALA A 122 8.95 -13.69 -1.48
CA ALA A 122 7.66 -13.88 -2.13
C ALA A 122 7.61 -13.24 -3.53
N ILE A 123 8.12 -12.01 -3.65
CA ILE A 123 8.18 -11.29 -4.95
C ILE A 123 9.09 -12.04 -5.93
N ARG A 124 10.31 -12.45 -5.51
CA ARG A 124 11.21 -13.24 -6.37
C ARG A 124 10.55 -14.51 -6.88
N ARG A 125 9.87 -15.26 -5.99
CA ARG A 125 9.12 -16.46 -6.37
C ARG A 125 8.05 -16.16 -7.43
N HIS A 126 7.34 -15.04 -7.32
CA HIS A 126 6.32 -14.67 -8.30
C HIS A 126 6.93 -14.26 -9.65
N LEU A 127 8.04 -13.50 -9.62
CA LEU A 127 8.76 -13.09 -10.82
C LEU A 127 9.38 -14.29 -11.55
N ASP A 128 9.84 -15.31 -10.84
CA ASP A 128 10.37 -16.54 -11.44
C ASP A 128 9.32 -17.38 -12.16
N VAL A 129 8.05 -17.25 -11.75
CA VAL A 129 6.90 -17.92 -12.38
C VAL A 129 6.40 -17.11 -13.59
N SER A 130 6.70 -15.81 -13.68
CA SER A 130 6.30 -14.93 -14.78
C SER A 130 7.44 -14.69 -15.79
N PRO A 131 7.43 -15.31 -16.98
CA PRO A 131 8.52 -15.20 -17.97
C PRO A 131 8.70 -13.78 -18.54
N ALA A 132 7.69 -12.90 -18.44
CA ALA A 132 7.73 -11.53 -18.93
C ALA A 132 8.73 -10.62 -18.19
N ALA A 133 9.03 -10.91 -16.91
CA ALA A 133 9.92 -10.08 -16.10
C ALA A 133 11.42 -10.23 -16.48
N ARG A 134 11.80 -11.34 -17.13
CA ARG A 134 13.22 -11.62 -17.49
C ARG A 134 13.70 -10.84 -18.72
N ALA A 135 12.79 -10.32 -19.55
CA ALA A 135 13.14 -9.74 -20.86
C ALA A 135 13.55 -8.25 -20.80
N GLY A 136 13.42 -7.58 -19.66
CA GLY A 136 13.73 -6.16 -19.48
C GLY A 136 15.19 -5.86 -19.16
N SER A 137 16.13 -6.29 -20.00
CA SER A 137 17.56 -5.96 -19.88
C SER A 137 18.15 -5.68 -21.26
N ARG A 138 17.92 -4.47 -21.78
CA ARG A 138 18.78 -3.81 -22.77
C ARG A 138 18.90 -2.34 -22.44
#